data_AF-A0A8C6BR41-F1
#
_entry.id   AF-A0A8C6BR41-F1
#
_cell.length_a   1.000
_cell.length_b   1.000
_cell.length_c   1.000
_cell.angle_alpha   90.00
_cell.angle_beta   90.00
_cell.angle_gamma   90.00
#
_symmetry.space_group_name_H-M   'P 1'
#
loop_
_entity.id
_entity.type
_entity.pdbx_description
1 polymer ?
#
loop_
_entity_poly.entity_id
_entity_poly.type
_entity_poly.pdbx_seq_one_letter_code
_entity_poly.pdbx_strand_id
1 'polypeptide(L)'
;KPHGLEVPNKHSLAFVLCIKRINGGLLVQRTIARLSLNKIFNGVFMQVTPQTIKTFRIVEPYVTWGFPNLKSVRELILKRGQAKVKNKIIPLTDNTVIEEHLGKFCVICLEDLIHEIAFPGKNFQVISGFLHPSQL
;
A
#
# COMPACT_ATOMS: atom_id res chain seq x y z
N LYS A 1 -9.38 22.98 -20.23
CA LYS A 1 -10.04 21.67 -20.05
C LYS A 1 -9.06 20.77 -19.31
N PRO A 2 -9.35 20.28 -18.09
CA PRO A 2 -8.39 19.43 -17.40
C PRO A 2 -8.30 18.11 -18.17
N HIS A 3 -7.08 17.73 -18.50
CA HIS A 3 -6.77 16.47 -19.18
C HIS A 3 -7.37 15.32 -18.36
N GLY A 4 -8.38 14.65 -18.93
CA GLY A 4 -8.86 13.38 -18.41
C GLY A 4 -7.72 12.39 -18.48
N LEU A 5 -7.12 12.08 -17.33
CA LEU A 5 -6.31 10.89 -17.18
C LEU A 5 -7.24 9.70 -17.47
N GLU A 6 -7.16 9.21 -18.70
CA GLU A 6 -7.64 7.88 -19.06
C GLU A 6 -7.09 6.91 -18.01
N VAL A 7 -7.98 6.17 -17.37
CA VAL A 7 -7.59 5.13 -16.42
C VAL A 7 -6.69 4.17 -17.22
N PRO A 8 -5.40 4.04 -16.90
CA PRO A 8 -4.55 3.17 -17.69
C PRO A 8 -5.04 1.75 -17.45
N ASN A 9 -5.59 1.11 -18.48
CA ASN A 9 -5.95 -0.31 -18.51
C ASN A 9 -4.77 -1.26 -18.22
N LYS A 10 -3.59 -0.75 -17.82
CA LYS A 10 -2.32 -1.46 -17.73
C LYS A 10 -1.78 -1.61 -16.30
N HIS A 11 -2.23 -0.79 -15.34
CA HIS A 11 -1.66 -0.81 -13.99
C HIS A 11 -2.74 -0.93 -12.91
N SER A 12 -2.75 -2.07 -12.22
CA SER A 12 -3.68 -2.39 -11.13
C SER A 12 -3.16 -1.99 -9.75
N LEU A 13 -1.90 -1.54 -9.63
CA LEU A 13 -1.23 -1.25 -8.36
C LEU A 13 -0.61 0.15 -8.37
N ALA A 14 -0.89 0.93 -7.32
CA ALA A 14 -0.21 2.18 -7.03
C ALA A 14 0.54 2.09 -5.69
N PHE A 15 1.68 2.77 -5.60
CA PHE A 15 2.35 3.06 -4.34
C PHE A 15 2.09 4.53 -4.01
N VAL A 16 1.51 4.78 -2.83
CA VAL A 16 1.11 6.10 -2.35
C VAL A 16 2.02 6.51 -1.21
N LEU A 17 2.61 7.69 -1.29
CA LEU A 17 3.59 8.21 -0.33
C LEU A 17 3.13 9.57 0.21
N CYS A 18 3.12 9.73 1.53
CA CYS A 18 2.86 11.00 2.19
C CYS A 18 4.09 11.91 2.11
N ILE A 19 3.98 13.09 1.48
CA ILE A 19 5.10 14.01 1.25
C ILE A 19 5.06 15.26 2.13
N LYS A 20 3.92 15.54 2.76
CA LYS A 20 3.70 16.76 3.56
C LYS A 20 2.98 16.46 4.85
N ARG A 21 3.22 17.26 5.90
CA ARG A 21 2.42 17.22 7.12
C ARG A 21 0.95 17.47 6.79
N ILE A 22 0.08 16.67 7.40
CA ILE A 22 -1.36 16.76 7.20
C ILE A 22 -1.87 17.97 7.98
N ASN A 23 -2.36 18.99 7.26
CA ASN A 23 -2.98 20.17 7.87
C ASN A 23 -4.27 20.58 7.14
N GLY A 24 -4.93 19.63 6.47
CA GLY A 24 -6.19 19.85 5.75
C GLY A 24 -7.43 19.81 6.65
N GLY A 25 -8.60 20.05 6.04
CA GLY A 25 -9.90 19.92 6.72
C GLY A 25 -10.19 18.48 7.17
N LEU A 26 -11.25 18.31 7.98
CA LEU A 26 -11.61 17.03 8.60
C LEU A 26 -11.76 15.87 7.59
N LEU A 27 -12.28 16.14 6.40
CA LEU A 27 -12.41 15.15 5.33
C LEU A 27 -11.06 14.61 4.87
N VAL A 28 -10.07 15.49 4.68
CA VAL A 28 -8.72 15.12 4.25
C VAL A 28 -8.05 14.29 5.34
N GLN A 29 -8.12 14.75 6.60
CA GLN A 29 -7.52 14.04 7.74
C GLN A 29 -8.10 12.63 7.91
N ARG A 30 -9.44 12.49 7.83
CA ARG A 30 -10.10 11.18 7.89
C ARG A 30 -9.71 10.28 6.72
N THR A 31 -9.59 10.84 5.52
CA THR A 31 -9.18 10.07 4.34
C THR A 31 -7.76 9.56 4.49
N ILE A 32 -6.81 10.41 4.89
CA ILE A 32 -5.41 10.03 5.08
C ILE A 32 -5.24 9.00 6.21
N ALA A 33 -6.00 9.15 7.30
CA ALA A 33 -6.02 8.17 8.39
C ALA A 33 -6.49 6.79 7.92
N ARG A 34 -7.52 6.72 7.06
CA ARG A 34 -7.99 5.46 6.45
C ARG A 34 -6.93 4.83 5.55
N LEU A 35 -6.10 5.64 4.90
CA LEU A 35 -4.96 5.18 4.09
C LEU A 35 -3.74 4.77 4.94
N SER A 36 -3.79 4.96 6.26
CA SER A 36 -2.65 4.75 7.17
C SER A 36 -1.42 5.64 6.86
N LEU A 37 -1.64 6.79 6.21
CA LEU A 37 -0.59 7.72 5.75
C LEU A 37 -0.39 8.90 6.72
N ASN A 38 -0.45 8.64 8.03
CA ASN A 38 -0.47 9.68 9.08
C ASN A 38 0.87 10.40 9.30
N LYS A 39 1.98 9.81 8.86
CA LYS A 39 3.34 10.37 9.01
C LYS A 39 3.91 10.71 7.64
N ILE A 40 4.77 11.73 7.60
CA ILE A 40 5.55 12.05 6.39
C ILE A 40 6.45 10.86 6.08
N PHE A 41 6.61 10.57 4.80
CA PHE A 41 7.36 9.44 4.24
C PHE A 41 6.79 8.06 4.57
N ASN A 42 5.58 7.97 5.14
CA ASN A 42 4.86 6.69 5.11
C ASN A 42 4.36 6.41 3.70
N GLY A 43 4.51 5.16 3.27
CA GLY A 43 4.03 4.67 1.99
C GLY A 43 3.20 3.40 2.11
N VAL A 44 2.18 3.27 1.27
CA VAL A 44 1.30 2.10 1.21
C VAL A 44 1.06 1.66 -0.22
N PHE A 45 0.93 0.34 -0.41
CA PHE A 45 0.47 -0.25 -1.67
C PHE A 45 -1.05 -0.23 -1.73
N MET A 46 -1.62 0.24 -2.85
CA MET A 46 -3.07 0.28 -3.06
C MET A 46 -3.44 -0.21 -4.45
N GLN A 47 -4.53 -0.96 -4.51
CA GLN A 47 -5.12 -1.36 -5.79
C GLN A 47 -5.79 -0.16 -6.45
N VAL A 48 -5.54 0.01 -7.74
CA VAL A 48 -6.09 1.09 -8.55
C VAL A 48 -7.48 0.70 -9.01
N THR A 49 -8.46 1.37 -8.42
CA THR A 49 -9.89 1.32 -8.79
C THR A 49 -10.43 2.73 -9.01
N PRO A 50 -11.55 2.90 -9.73
CA PRO A 50 -12.19 4.21 -9.88
C PRO A 50 -12.49 4.91 -8.55
N GLN A 51 -12.76 4.14 -7.49
CA GLN A 51 -12.97 4.68 -6.14
C GLN A 51 -11.67 5.18 -5.52
N THR A 52 -10.59 4.40 -5.58
CA THR A 52 -9.28 4.84 -5.05
C THR A 52 -8.74 6.08 -5.77
N ILE A 53 -8.95 6.21 -7.09
CA ILE A 53 -8.54 7.41 -7.83
C ILE A 53 -9.29 8.65 -7.32
N LYS A 54 -10.59 8.54 -7.01
CA LYS A 54 -11.33 9.63 -6.38
C LYS A 54 -10.75 9.97 -5.00
N THR A 55 -10.39 8.96 -4.21
CA THR A 55 -9.72 9.15 -2.92
C THR A 55 -8.40 9.88 -3.09
N PHE A 56 -7.57 9.50 -4.07
CA PHE A 56 -6.28 10.15 -4.34
C PHE A 56 -6.43 11.63 -4.69
N ARG A 57 -7.46 12.00 -5.47
CA ARG A 57 -7.75 13.41 -5.78
C ARG A 57 -8.08 14.25 -4.55
N ILE A 58 -8.70 13.66 -3.52
CA ILE A 58 -9.00 14.38 -2.26
C ILE A 58 -7.71 14.69 -1.49
N VAL A 59 -6.72 13.81 -1.56
CA VAL A 59 -5.47 13.89 -0.77
C VAL A 59 -4.24 14.32 -1.56
N GLU A 60 -4.40 14.61 -2.86
CA GLU A 60 -3.35 14.97 -3.83
C GLU A 60 -2.36 16.03 -3.33
N PRO A 61 -2.75 17.08 -2.58
CA PRO A 61 -1.78 18.06 -2.07
C PRO A 61 -0.81 17.53 -1.00
N TYR A 62 -1.09 16.36 -0.40
CA TYR A 62 -0.35 15.77 0.71
C TYR A 62 0.37 14.48 0.35
N VAL A 63 -0.08 13.82 -0.71
CA VAL A 63 0.45 12.53 -1.14
C VAL A 63 0.88 12.58 -2.60
N THR A 64 1.98 11.90 -2.89
CA THR A 64 2.34 11.54 -4.27
C THR A 64 2.02 10.06 -4.47
N TRP A 65 1.66 9.66 -5.69
CA TRP A 65 1.45 8.25 -6.00
C TRP A 65 1.91 7.95 -7.41
N GLY A 66 2.32 6.70 -7.63
CA GLY A 66 2.80 6.22 -8.91
C GLY A 66 2.71 4.71 -9.01
N PHE A 67 2.99 4.16 -10.19
CA PHE A 67 2.93 2.73 -10.44
C PHE A 67 4.33 2.11 -10.20
N PRO A 68 4.53 1.32 -9.14
CA PRO A 68 5.82 0.67 -8.90
C PRO A 68 6.02 -0.49 -9.90
N ASN A 69 7.28 -0.81 -10.20
CA ASN A 69 7.63 -2.05 -10.90
C ASN A 69 7.94 -3.18 -9.89
N LEU A 70 8.00 -4.42 -10.36
CA LEU A 70 8.25 -5.59 -9.51
C LEU A 70 9.55 -5.48 -8.70
N LYS A 71 10.61 -4.90 -9.28
CA LYS A 71 11.89 -4.68 -8.60
C LYS A 71 11.72 -3.74 -7.41
N SER A 72 11.03 -2.62 -7.58
CA SER A 72 10.77 -1.65 -6.52
C SER A 72 9.86 -2.23 -5.43
N VAL A 73 8.83 -2.99 -5.78
CA VAL A 73 7.96 -3.69 -4.80
C VAL A 73 8.79 -4.64 -3.95
N ARG A 74 9.59 -5.50 -4.60
CA ARG A 74 10.51 -6.45 -3.95
C ARG A 74 11.47 -5.73 -3.02
N GLU A 75 12.19 -4.71 -3.50
CA GLU A 75 13.17 -3.99 -2.68
C GLU A 75 12.54 -3.30 -1.47
N LEU A 76 11.34 -2.73 -1.61
CA LEU A 76 10.61 -2.10 -0.51
C LEU A 76 10.19 -3.13 0.55
N ILE A 77 9.60 -4.26 0.13
CA ILE A 77 9.15 -5.30 1.05
C ILE A 77 10.35 -5.98 1.72
N LEU A 78 11.42 -6.29 0.99
CA LEU A 78 12.61 -6.93 1.57
C LEU A 78 13.35 -6.02 2.56
N LYS A 79 13.50 -4.73 2.24
CA LYS A 79 14.31 -3.80 3.07
C LYS A 79 13.52 -3.13 4.18
N ARG A 80 12.22 -2.90 3.98
CA ARG A 80 11.37 -2.06 4.85
C ARG A 80 10.03 -2.71 5.18
N GLY A 81 9.80 -3.95 4.74
CA GLY A 81 8.58 -4.69 5.01
C GLY A 81 8.42 -5.02 6.49
N GLN A 82 7.33 -4.56 7.05
CA GLN A 82 6.91 -4.86 8.41
C GLN A 82 5.46 -5.31 8.36
N ALA A 83 5.08 -6.18 9.29
CA ALA A 83 3.70 -6.59 9.47
C ALA A 83 3.18 -6.15 10.84
N LYS A 84 1.87 -5.93 10.92
CA LYS A 84 1.19 -5.67 12.19
C LYS A 84 0.52 -6.96 12.68
N VAL A 85 1.13 -7.64 13.65
CA VAL A 85 0.64 -8.89 14.23
C VAL A 85 0.37 -8.70 15.73
N LYS A 86 -0.82 -9.08 16.21
CA LYS A 86 -1.22 -8.97 17.63
C LYS A 86 -0.92 -7.58 18.22
N ASN A 87 -1.20 -6.53 17.44
CA ASN A 87 -0.93 -5.11 17.75
C ASN A 87 0.56 -4.73 17.94
N LYS A 88 1.49 -5.60 17.57
CA LYS A 88 2.94 -5.32 17.51
C LYS A 88 3.38 -5.21 16.05
N ILE A 89 4.38 -4.38 15.80
CA ILE A 89 5.03 -4.24 14.50
C ILE A 89 6.24 -5.16 14.50
N ILE A 90 6.30 -6.10 13.56
CA ILE A 90 7.38 -7.07 13.43
C ILE A 90 7.96 -7.02 12.02
N PRO A 91 9.29 -7.16 11.85
CA PRO A 91 9.90 -7.23 10.54
C PRO A 91 9.53 -8.54 9.83
N LEU A 92 9.41 -8.50 8.50
CA LEU A 92 9.11 -9.67 7.67
C LEU A 92 10.36 -10.51 7.39
N THR A 93 10.99 -11.05 8.44
CA THR A 93 12.21 -11.85 8.34
C THR A 93 11.95 -13.36 8.34
N ASP A 94 10.80 -13.78 8.89
CA ASP A 94 10.47 -15.19 9.08
C ASP A 94 9.19 -15.55 8.29
N ASN A 95 9.29 -16.56 7.44
CA ASN A 95 8.17 -17.05 6.64
C ASN A 95 7.07 -17.67 7.51
N THR A 96 7.39 -18.18 8.70
CA THR A 96 6.39 -18.78 9.62
C THR A 96 5.30 -17.78 9.99
N VAL A 97 5.66 -16.51 10.19
CA VAL A 97 4.72 -15.42 10.49
C VAL A 97 3.78 -15.16 9.32
N ILE A 98 4.32 -15.21 8.10
CA ILE A 98 3.56 -14.98 6.86
C ILE A 98 2.57 -16.13 6.66
N GLU A 99 3.03 -17.37 6.75
CA GLU A 99 2.20 -18.57 6.62
C GLU A 99 1.09 -18.62 7.68
N GLU A 100 1.38 -18.31 8.95
CA GLU A 100 0.39 -18.31 10.04
C GLU A 100 -0.78 -17.34 9.74
N HIS A 101 -0.50 -16.18 9.13
CA HIS A 101 -1.51 -15.13 8.90
C HIS A 101 -2.18 -15.22 7.53
N LEU A 102 -1.42 -15.61 6.50
CA LEU A 102 -1.82 -15.54 5.10
C LEU A 102 -1.85 -16.90 4.40
N GLY A 103 -1.48 -18.00 5.06
CA GLY A 103 -1.46 -19.34 4.46
C GLY A 103 -2.83 -19.78 3.89
N LYS A 104 -3.94 -19.31 4.47
CA LYS A 104 -5.31 -19.51 3.93
C LYS A 104 -5.55 -18.89 2.55
N PHE A 105 -4.69 -17.97 2.13
CA PHE A 105 -4.69 -17.33 0.82
C PHE A 105 -3.58 -17.88 -0.10
N CYS A 106 -2.98 -19.01 0.27
CA CYS A 106 -1.84 -19.61 -0.42
C CYS A 106 -0.59 -18.73 -0.45
N VAL A 107 -0.42 -17.85 0.56
CA VAL A 107 0.79 -17.04 0.74
C VAL A 107 1.57 -17.64 1.91
N ILE A 108 2.61 -18.41 1.60
CA ILE A 108 3.38 -19.16 2.61
C ILE A 108 4.77 -18.57 2.84
N CYS A 109 5.28 -17.75 1.92
CA CYS A 109 6.58 -17.11 2.08
C CYS A 109 6.58 -15.65 1.61
N LEU A 110 7.71 -14.98 1.84
CA LEU A 110 7.93 -13.59 1.46
C LEU A 110 7.83 -13.37 -0.06
N GLU A 111 8.24 -14.35 -0.88
CA GLU A 111 8.15 -14.27 -2.34
C GLU A 111 6.70 -14.29 -2.82
N ASP A 112 5.86 -15.15 -2.23
CA ASP A 112 4.42 -15.19 -2.54
C ASP A 112 3.76 -13.86 -2.18
N LEU A 113 4.16 -13.28 -1.04
CA LEU A 113 3.67 -11.98 -0.60
C LEU A 113 4.05 -10.87 -1.60
N ILE A 114 5.30 -10.85 -2.06
CA ILE A 114 5.76 -9.89 -3.08
C ILE A 114 4.96 -10.06 -4.37
N HIS A 115 4.73 -11.30 -4.80
CA HIS A 115 3.95 -11.60 -5.99
C HIS A 115 2.50 -11.10 -5.88
N GLU A 116 1.80 -11.43 -4.78
CA GLU A 116 0.41 -11.00 -4.54
C GLU A 116 0.28 -9.48 -4.43
N ILE A 117 1.29 -8.79 -3.89
CA ILE A 117 1.30 -7.32 -3.86
C ILE A 117 1.54 -6.75 -5.26
N ALA A 118 2.51 -7.28 -6.01
CA ALA A 118 2.85 -6.80 -7.35
C ALA A 118 1.73 -7.02 -8.36
N PHE A 119 0.95 -8.09 -8.19
CA PHE A 119 -0.15 -8.47 -9.05
C PHE A 119 -1.48 -8.56 -8.26
N PRO A 120 -2.13 -7.41 -7.98
CA PRO A 120 -3.34 -7.36 -7.15
C PRO A 120 -4.46 -8.31 -7.62
N GLY A 121 -4.66 -9.38 -6.85
CA GLY A 121 -5.75 -10.34 -7.01
C GLY A 121 -6.98 -10.06 -6.14
N LYS A 122 -7.84 -11.06 -5.98
CA LYS A 122 -9.08 -10.96 -5.16
C LYS A 122 -8.79 -10.71 -3.68
N ASN A 123 -7.68 -11.23 -3.17
CA ASN A 123 -7.30 -11.16 -1.75
C ASN A 123 -6.39 -9.97 -1.43
N PHE A 124 -6.10 -9.10 -2.41
CA PHE A 124 -5.12 -8.03 -2.28
C PHE A 124 -5.39 -7.12 -1.08
N GLN A 125 -6.64 -6.75 -0.79
CA GLN A 125 -6.96 -5.88 0.34
C GLN A 125 -6.57 -6.49 1.69
N VAL A 126 -6.75 -7.80 1.84
CA VAL A 126 -6.40 -8.50 3.09
C VAL A 126 -4.88 -8.65 3.19
N ILE A 127 -4.22 -9.01 2.09
CA ILE A 127 -2.77 -9.22 2.03
C ILE A 127 -2.02 -7.89 2.21
N SER A 128 -2.44 -6.82 1.55
CA SER A 128 -1.85 -5.48 1.72
C SER A 128 -2.14 -4.89 3.10
N GLY A 129 -3.29 -5.22 3.71
CA GLY A 129 -3.63 -4.80 5.08
C GLY A 129 -2.78 -5.46 6.17
N PHE A 130 -2.14 -6.59 5.87
CA PHE A 130 -1.17 -7.23 6.76
C PHE A 130 0.14 -6.42 6.85
N LEU A 131 0.51 -5.73 5.76
CA LEU A 131 1.68 -4.86 5.73
C LEU A 131 1.45 -3.60 6.57
N HIS A 132 2.42 -3.26 7.39
CA HIS A 132 2.50 -1.94 8.00
C HIS A 132 2.98 -0.92 6.95
N PRO A 133 2.50 0.35 6.99
CA PRO A 133 3.00 1.38 6.09
C PRO A 133 4.53 1.45 6.12
N SER A 134 5.14 1.34 4.94
CA SER A 134 6.59 1.40 4.80
C SER A 134 7.04 2.82 5.08
N GLN A 135 7.93 3.01 6.05
CA GLN A 135 8.54 4.30 6.30
C GLN A 135 9.74 4.46 5.35
N LEU A 136 9.70 5.45 4.46
CA LEU A 136 10.73 5.80 3.47
C LEU A 136 11.80 6.73 4.05
#